data_AF-D3NZA9-F1
#
_entry.id   AF-D3NZA9-F1
#
_cell.length_a   1.000
_cell.length_b   1.000
_cell.length_c   1.000
_cell.angle_alpha   90.00
_cell.angle_beta   90.00
_cell.angle_gamma   90.00
#
_symmetry.space_group_name_H-M   'P 1'
#
loop_
_entity.id
_entity.type
_entity.pdbx_description
1 polymer ?
#
loop_
_entity_poly.entity_id
_entity_poly.type
_entity_poly.pdbx_seq_one_letter_code
_entity_poly.pdbx_strand_id
1 'polypeptide(L)'
;MNIIQALVALTLMGMAVAGGIQYVNPSAMSKSRIASQADAGFSSLEGAYRSRQASGAAAPAADGWQAALFPAFGAMPAAVAGLSWSYGAQGGERWFCLSGPLSGGAAADPVTGALTSLGNRRPEGLYEVTRSCGGAGGEPAGTVAATLWMQRAAR
;
A
#
# COMPACT_ATOMS: atom_id res chain seq x y z
N MET A 1 -50.87 -13.13 26.49
CA MET A 1 -49.42 -12.94 26.22
C MET A 1 -48.83 -12.34 27.48
N ASN A 2 -48.04 -13.13 28.22
CA ASN A 2 -47.67 -12.80 29.60
C ASN A 2 -46.53 -11.77 29.63
N ILE A 3 -46.64 -10.77 30.52
CA ILE A 3 -45.64 -9.71 30.78
C ILE A 3 -44.23 -10.28 30.97
N ILE A 4 -44.12 -11.49 31.52
CA ILE A 4 -42.87 -12.22 31.72
C ILE A 4 -42.16 -12.52 30.39
N GLN A 5 -42.88 -12.87 29.33
CA GLN A 5 -42.28 -13.10 28.01
C GLN A 5 -41.76 -11.80 27.36
N ALA A 6 -42.45 -10.67 27.61
CA ALA A 6 -42.01 -9.36 27.12
C ALA A 6 -40.71 -8.91 27.81
N LEU A 7 -40.58 -9.14 29.12
CA LEU A 7 -39.37 -8.83 29.88
C LEU A 7 -38.17 -9.68 29.46
N VAL A 8 -38.38 -10.97 29.18
CA VAL A 8 -37.32 -11.85 28.68
C VAL A 8 -36.87 -11.47 27.26
N ALA A 9 -37.79 -11.04 26.40
CA ALA A 9 -37.45 -10.55 25.06
C ALA A 9 -36.63 -9.25 25.10
N LEU A 10 -36.99 -8.33 26.01
CA LEU A 10 -36.27 -7.06 26.21
C LEU A 10 -34.85 -7.26 26.74
N THR A 11 -34.63 -8.19 27.66
CA THR A 11 -33.29 -8.49 28.18
C THR A 11 -32.41 -9.20 27.15
N LEU A 12 -32.97 -10.10 26.34
CA LEU A 12 -32.26 -10.76 25.23
C LEU A 12 -31.84 -9.76 24.13
N MET A 13 -32.72 -8.82 23.76
CA MET A 13 -32.35 -7.76 22.82
C MET A 13 -31.25 -6.84 23.37
N GLY A 14 -31.27 -6.52 24.68
CA GLY A 14 -30.21 -5.74 25.33
C GLY A 14 -28.84 -6.43 25.28
N MET A 15 -28.79 -7.75 25.49
CA MET A 15 -27.54 -8.52 25.40
C MET A 15 -27.04 -8.66 23.95
N ALA A 16 -27.93 -8.77 22.97
CA ALA A 16 -27.55 -8.83 21.56
C ALA A 16 -26.94 -7.51 21.05
N VAL A 17 -27.43 -6.36 21.53
CA VAL A 17 -26.88 -5.05 21.17
C VAL A 17 -25.53 -4.81 21.88
N ALA A 18 -25.38 -5.25 23.14
CA ALA A 18 -24.11 -5.15 23.87
C ALA A 18 -22.99 -6.05 23.29
N GLY A 19 -23.34 -7.24 22.77
CA GLY A 19 -22.41 -8.12 22.05
C GLY A 19 -22.15 -7.72 20.59
N GLY A 20 -22.94 -6.79 20.05
CA GLY A 20 -22.88 -6.34 18.66
C GLY A 20 -21.96 -5.14 18.39
N ILE A 21 -21.41 -4.50 19.44
CA ILE A 21 -20.36 -3.51 19.27
C ILE A 21 -19.08 -4.27 18.93
N GLN A 22 -18.96 -4.67 17.67
CA GLN A 22 -17.70 -5.14 17.10
C GLN A 22 -16.69 -4.02 17.32
N TYR A 23 -15.77 -4.23 18.25
CA TYR A 23 -14.70 -3.30 18.53
C TYR A 23 -13.78 -3.27 17.31
N VAL A 24 -14.13 -2.43 16.33
CA VAL A 24 -13.32 -2.23 15.14
C VAL A 24 -12.05 -1.56 15.62
N ASN A 25 -10.98 -2.35 15.72
CA ASN A 25 -9.70 -1.86 16.17
C ASN A 25 -9.29 -0.69 15.25
N PRO A 26 -9.19 0.55 15.75
CA PRO A 26 -8.91 1.72 14.90
C PRO A 26 -7.56 1.58 14.18
N SER A 27 -6.61 0.83 14.74
CA SER A 27 -5.35 0.52 14.07
C SER A 27 -5.52 -0.38 12.83
N ALA A 28 -6.52 -1.28 12.83
CA ALA A 28 -6.82 -2.14 11.69
C ALA A 28 -7.44 -1.34 10.52
N MET A 29 -8.32 -0.36 10.83
CA MET A 29 -8.85 0.55 9.81
C MET A 29 -7.75 1.42 9.19
N SER A 30 -6.85 1.98 10.00
CA SER A 30 -5.71 2.76 9.50
C SER A 30 -4.79 1.92 8.61
N LYS A 31 -4.45 0.69 9.03
CA LYS A 31 -3.67 -0.26 8.21
C LYS A 31 -4.35 -0.57 6.88
N SER A 32 -5.65 -0.88 6.90
CA SER A 32 -6.41 -1.19 5.68
C SER A 32 -6.49 0.00 4.73
N ARG A 33 -6.66 1.23 5.26
CA ARG A 33 -6.67 2.45 4.44
C ARG A 33 -5.31 2.69 3.80
N ILE A 34 -4.22 2.61 4.57
CA ILE A 34 -2.85 2.78 4.08
C ILE A 34 -2.55 1.76 2.98
N ALA A 35 -2.84 0.47 3.23
CA ALA A 35 -2.62 -0.59 2.27
C ALA A 35 -3.42 -0.34 0.98
N SER A 36 -4.70 0.05 1.10
CA SER A 36 -5.55 0.31 -0.07
C SER A 36 -5.11 1.53 -0.87
N GLN A 37 -4.64 2.60 -0.21
CA GLN A 37 -4.11 3.78 -0.88
C GLN A 37 -2.77 3.48 -1.58
N ALA A 38 -1.87 2.75 -0.92
CA ALA A 38 -0.63 2.31 -1.53
C ALA A 38 -0.90 1.41 -2.74
N ASP A 39 -1.83 0.45 -2.62
CA ASP A 39 -2.22 -0.45 -3.70
C ASP A 39 -2.76 0.31 -4.91
N ALA A 40 -3.71 1.23 -4.67
CA ALA A 40 -4.28 2.06 -5.72
C ALA A 40 -3.21 2.93 -6.40
N GLY A 41 -2.26 3.45 -5.62
CA GLY A 41 -1.13 4.21 -6.14
C GLY A 41 -0.21 3.38 -7.03
N PHE A 42 0.20 2.19 -6.56
CA PHE A 42 0.98 1.25 -7.35
C PHE A 42 0.28 0.80 -8.62
N SER A 43 -1.02 0.49 -8.55
CA SER A 43 -1.83 0.12 -9.71
C SER A 43 -1.97 1.28 -10.72
N SER A 44 -2.12 2.52 -10.24
CA SER A 44 -2.12 3.71 -11.11
C SER A 44 -0.79 3.89 -11.84
N LEU A 45 0.33 3.79 -11.11
CA LEU A 45 1.69 3.92 -11.66
C LEU A 45 1.99 2.80 -12.67
N GLU A 46 1.65 1.56 -12.33
CA GLU A 46 1.80 0.41 -13.23
C GLU A 46 0.94 0.59 -14.49
N GLY A 47 -0.31 1.03 -14.34
CA GLY A 47 -1.20 1.32 -15.46
C GLY A 47 -0.64 2.39 -16.39
N ALA A 48 -0.16 3.51 -15.83
CA ALA A 48 0.45 4.59 -16.59
C ALA A 48 1.73 4.14 -17.32
N TYR A 49 2.58 3.37 -16.62
CA TYR A 49 3.80 2.81 -17.21
C TYR A 49 3.48 1.86 -18.37
N ARG A 50 2.55 0.92 -18.19
CA ARG A 50 2.14 -0.03 -19.23
C ARG A 50 1.46 0.67 -20.40
N SER A 51 0.65 1.70 -20.14
CA SER A 51 0.01 2.49 -21.19
C SER A 51 1.03 3.25 -22.04
N ARG A 52 2.09 3.79 -21.43
CA ARG A 52 3.21 4.42 -22.14
C ARG A 52 3.99 3.42 -22.99
N GLN A 53 4.25 2.22 -22.47
CA GLN A 53 4.89 1.17 -23.25
C GLN A 53 4.03 0.72 -24.44
N ALA A 54 2.71 0.62 -24.24
CA ALA A 54 1.76 0.29 -25.31
C ALA A 54 1.71 1.36 -26.42
N SER A 55 2.04 2.62 -26.13
CA SER A 55 2.18 3.67 -27.14
C SER A 55 3.53 3.64 -27.88
N GLY A 56 4.39 2.65 -27.61
CA GLY A 56 5.73 2.54 -28.20
C GLY A 56 6.74 3.55 -27.65
N ALA A 57 6.40 4.28 -26.58
CA ALA A 57 7.31 5.24 -25.98
C ALA A 57 8.33 4.53 -25.08
N ALA A 58 9.58 4.99 -25.11
CA ALA A 58 10.63 4.46 -24.25
C ALA A 58 10.28 4.62 -22.75
N ALA A 59 10.81 3.70 -21.95
CA ALA A 59 10.69 3.75 -20.49
C ALA A 59 11.17 5.11 -19.96
N PRO A 60 10.49 5.68 -18.94
CA PRO A 60 10.89 6.96 -18.38
C PRO A 60 12.29 6.90 -17.75
N ALA A 61 12.98 8.03 -17.79
CA ALA A 61 14.22 8.27 -17.04
C ALA A 61 13.92 8.57 -15.57
N ALA A 62 14.88 8.31 -14.68
CA ALA A 62 14.73 8.46 -13.23
C ALA A 62 14.34 9.89 -12.81
N ASP A 63 14.93 10.91 -13.43
CA ASP A 63 14.74 12.30 -13.00
C ASP A 63 13.52 13.00 -13.62
N GLY A 64 12.84 12.34 -14.56
CA GLY A 64 11.73 12.92 -15.34
C GLY A 64 10.49 12.04 -15.44
N TRP A 65 10.41 10.97 -14.64
CA TRP A 65 9.38 9.96 -14.78
C TRP A 65 7.96 10.49 -14.59
N GLN A 66 7.77 11.46 -13.69
CA GLN A 66 6.46 12.04 -13.40
C GLN A 66 5.91 12.77 -14.63
N ALA A 67 6.70 13.66 -15.24
CA ALA A 67 6.32 14.38 -16.45
C ALA A 67 6.17 13.45 -17.67
N ALA A 68 6.89 12.32 -17.66
CA ALA A 68 6.81 11.32 -18.70
C ALA A 68 5.52 10.48 -18.62
N LEU A 69 5.02 10.18 -17.42
CA LEU A 69 3.80 9.37 -17.23
C LEU A 69 2.55 10.24 -17.13
N PHE A 70 2.66 11.44 -16.57
CA PHE A 70 1.54 12.26 -16.22
C PHE A 70 1.62 13.65 -16.87
N PRO A 71 0.48 14.20 -17.33
CA PRO A 71 -0.88 13.64 -17.27
C PRO A 71 -1.24 12.66 -18.41
N ALA A 72 -0.30 12.40 -19.33
CA ALA A 72 -0.60 11.73 -20.61
C ALA A 72 -1.12 10.29 -20.47
N PHE A 73 -0.67 9.54 -19.47
CA PHE A 73 -0.97 8.11 -19.29
C PHE A 73 -1.70 7.80 -17.97
N GLY A 74 -2.11 8.83 -17.21
CA GLY A 74 -2.86 8.66 -15.98
C GLY A 74 -2.86 9.90 -15.09
N ALA A 75 -3.18 9.71 -13.81
CA ALA A 75 -3.08 10.73 -12.77
C ALA A 75 -2.06 10.32 -11.72
N MET A 76 -1.25 11.29 -11.27
CA MET A 76 -0.27 11.08 -10.20
C MET A 76 -1.01 10.67 -8.92
N PRO A 77 -0.78 9.47 -8.38
CA PRO A 77 -1.44 9.06 -7.16
C PRO A 77 -0.97 9.88 -5.97
N ALA A 78 -1.88 10.20 -5.07
CA ALA A 78 -1.53 10.80 -3.79
C ALA A 78 -0.62 9.84 -3.02
N ALA A 79 0.50 10.34 -2.50
CA ALA A 79 1.32 9.56 -1.59
C ALA A 79 0.60 9.40 -0.24
N VAL A 80 0.76 8.24 0.38
CA VAL A 80 0.24 8.00 1.72
C VAL A 80 1.00 8.89 2.71
N ALA A 81 0.30 9.42 3.72
CA ALA A 81 0.82 10.42 4.66
C ALA A 81 2.24 10.11 5.17
N GLY A 82 3.19 11.02 4.90
CA GLY A 82 4.60 10.91 5.29
C GLY A 82 5.48 10.11 4.34
N LEU A 83 4.90 9.46 3.33
CA LEU A 83 5.61 8.71 2.29
C LEU A 83 5.68 9.50 0.99
N SER A 84 6.59 9.09 0.11
CA SER A 84 6.85 9.73 -1.18
C SER A 84 7.05 8.69 -2.27
N TRP A 85 6.54 8.99 -3.47
CA TRP A 85 6.74 8.17 -4.65
C TRP A 85 8.07 8.50 -5.30
N SER A 86 8.84 7.48 -5.61
CA SER A 86 10.06 7.56 -6.41
C SER A 86 10.05 6.49 -7.49
N TYR A 87 10.91 6.66 -8.48
CA TYR A 87 11.09 5.70 -9.56
C TYR A 87 12.58 5.53 -9.82
N GLY A 88 12.99 4.27 -10.01
CA GLY A 88 14.36 3.92 -10.29
C GLY A 88 14.49 3.17 -11.60
N ALA A 89 15.61 3.45 -12.27
CA ALA A 89 15.94 2.88 -13.57
C ALA A 89 17.45 2.57 -13.61
N GLN A 90 17.84 1.36 -13.20
CA GLN A 90 19.25 0.94 -13.14
C GLN A 90 19.44 -0.44 -13.76
N GLY A 91 20.48 -0.62 -14.60
CA GLY A 91 20.86 -1.95 -15.11
C GLY A 91 19.79 -2.70 -15.91
N GLY A 92 18.85 -2.00 -16.54
CA GLY A 92 17.69 -2.60 -17.21
C GLY A 92 16.50 -2.90 -16.29
N GLU A 93 16.69 -2.77 -14.98
CA GLU A 93 15.61 -2.86 -14.01
C GLU A 93 14.87 -1.52 -13.89
N ARG A 94 13.57 -1.62 -13.65
CA ARG A 94 12.62 -0.50 -13.55
C ARG A 94 11.68 -0.76 -12.40
N TRP A 95 11.54 0.21 -11.50
CA TRP A 95 10.69 0.05 -10.33
C TRP A 95 10.09 1.38 -9.86
N PHE A 96 8.93 1.28 -9.23
CA PHE A 96 8.34 2.35 -8.42
C PHE A 96 8.54 2.03 -6.96
N CYS A 97 8.80 3.06 -6.17
CA CYS A 97 8.98 2.90 -4.73
C CYS A 97 8.16 3.92 -3.97
N LEU A 98 7.54 3.46 -2.89
CA LEU A 98 6.90 4.30 -1.89
C LEU A 98 7.75 4.26 -0.63
N SER A 99 8.38 5.38 -0.29
CA SER A 99 9.31 5.43 0.83
C SER A 99 9.15 6.66 1.71
N GLY A 100 9.50 6.51 2.99
CA GLY A 100 9.56 7.61 3.93
C GLY A 100 10.01 7.19 5.34
N PRO A 101 10.16 8.16 6.25
CA PRO A 101 10.51 7.89 7.63
C PRO A 101 9.37 7.17 8.35
N LEU A 102 9.74 6.30 9.28
CA LEU A 102 8.79 5.68 10.20
C LEU A 102 8.55 6.60 11.40
N SER A 103 7.30 6.64 11.87
CA SER A 103 6.91 7.46 13.02
C SER A 103 7.23 6.76 14.35
N GLY A 104 7.64 5.49 14.31
CA GLY A 104 8.05 4.66 15.45
C GLY A 104 8.91 3.48 15.02
N GLY A 105 9.13 2.52 15.94
CA GLY A 105 9.87 1.29 15.62
C GLY A 105 9.16 0.45 14.54
N ALA A 106 9.93 -0.21 13.66
CA ALA A 106 9.40 -0.87 12.47
C ALA A 106 8.30 -1.92 12.74
N ALA A 107 8.38 -2.64 13.86
CA ALA A 107 7.38 -3.63 14.26
C ALA A 107 6.06 -3.01 14.78
N ALA A 108 6.10 -1.77 15.28
CA ALA A 108 4.95 -1.09 15.85
C ALA A 108 4.29 -0.12 14.85
N ASP A 109 4.96 0.24 13.76
CA ASP A 109 4.46 1.20 12.80
C ASP A 109 3.34 0.59 11.93
N PRO A 110 2.13 1.18 11.91
CA PRO A 110 1.03 0.69 11.08
C PRO A 110 1.34 0.75 9.58
N VAL A 111 2.25 1.63 9.15
CA VAL A 111 2.68 1.74 7.75
C VAL A 111 3.44 0.50 7.32
N THR A 112 4.42 0.04 8.10
CA THR A 112 5.18 -1.18 7.81
C THR A 112 4.24 -2.38 7.70
N GLY A 113 3.34 -2.57 8.67
CA GLY A 113 2.38 -3.67 8.63
C GLY A 113 1.44 -3.61 7.43
N ALA A 114 0.99 -2.42 7.04
CA ALA A 114 0.15 -2.23 5.87
C ALA A 114 0.88 -2.52 4.55
N LEU A 115 2.10 -2.01 4.38
CA LEU A 115 2.92 -2.25 3.19
C LEU A 115 3.34 -3.71 3.06
N THR A 116 3.67 -4.37 4.17
CA THR A 116 3.97 -5.82 4.17
C THR A 116 2.72 -6.63 3.79
N SER A 117 1.54 -6.27 4.31
CA SER A 117 0.29 -6.96 3.95
C SER A 117 -0.09 -6.82 2.48
N LEU A 118 0.36 -5.74 1.83
CA LEU A 118 0.20 -5.55 0.39
C LEU A 118 0.97 -6.60 -0.42
N GLY A 119 2.13 -7.04 0.08
CA GLY A 119 2.95 -8.05 -0.58
C GLY A 119 2.18 -9.36 -0.84
N ASN A 120 1.27 -9.73 0.06
CA ASN A 120 0.42 -10.91 -0.09
C ASN A 120 -0.60 -10.80 -1.23
N ARG A 121 -0.86 -9.58 -1.74
CA ARG A 121 -1.80 -9.33 -2.85
C ARG A 121 -1.11 -9.20 -4.20
N ARG A 122 0.22 -9.15 -4.22
CA ARG A 122 1.03 -8.95 -5.42
C ARG A 122 1.77 -10.24 -5.77
N PRO A 123 2.07 -10.48 -7.06
CA PRO A 123 2.85 -11.65 -7.45
C PRO A 123 4.21 -11.67 -6.75
N GLU A 124 4.64 -12.86 -6.32
CA GLU A 124 5.94 -13.05 -5.67
C GLU A 124 7.07 -12.56 -6.58
N GLY A 125 8.09 -11.93 -5.96
CA GLY A 125 9.26 -11.43 -6.69
C GLY A 125 9.06 -10.11 -7.45
N LEU A 126 7.85 -9.54 -7.50
CA LEU A 126 7.61 -8.22 -8.08
C LEU A 126 7.46 -7.11 -7.03
N TYR A 127 7.20 -7.46 -5.78
CA TYR A 127 7.01 -6.49 -4.71
C TYR A 127 7.85 -6.85 -3.48
N GLU A 128 8.55 -5.86 -2.92
CA GLU A 128 9.42 -6.04 -1.75
C GLU A 128 9.30 -4.84 -0.80
N VAL A 129 9.32 -5.11 0.51
CA VAL A 129 9.33 -4.07 1.56
C VAL A 129 10.65 -4.13 2.30
N THR A 130 11.44 -3.07 2.16
CA THR A 130 12.81 -2.95 2.67
C THR A 130 13.03 -1.59 3.33
N ARG A 131 14.24 -1.33 3.84
CA ARG A 131 14.62 -0.01 4.38
C ARG A 131 14.83 1.05 3.30
N SER A 132 15.23 0.64 2.09
CA SER A 132 15.52 1.50 0.95
C SER A 132 14.95 0.93 -0.35
N CYS A 133 14.69 1.81 -1.31
CA CYS A 133 14.13 1.45 -2.61
C CYS A 133 15.09 0.58 -3.43
N GLY A 134 14.53 -0.24 -4.33
CA GLY A 134 15.32 -1.14 -5.18
C GLY A 134 15.76 -2.43 -4.50
N GLY A 135 15.14 -2.80 -3.36
CA GLY A 135 15.33 -4.11 -2.72
C GLY A 135 16.68 -4.32 -2.00
N ALA A 136 17.54 -3.31 -1.92
CA ALA A 136 18.89 -3.43 -1.34
C ALA A 136 18.97 -3.12 0.17
N GLY A 137 17.90 -2.62 0.78
CA GLY A 137 17.96 -2.00 2.12
C GLY A 137 17.90 -2.94 3.32
N GLY A 138 17.70 -4.24 3.13
CA GLY A 138 17.38 -5.15 4.23
C GLY A 138 16.09 -4.74 4.97
N GLU A 139 15.93 -5.23 6.21
CA GLU A 139 14.71 -5.03 6.99
C GLU A 139 14.47 -3.53 7.35
N PRO A 140 13.21 -3.03 7.26
CA PRO A 140 12.87 -1.66 7.59
C PRO A 140 13.35 -1.26 8.99
N ALA A 141 14.13 -0.18 9.10
CA ALA A 141 14.52 0.39 10.38
C ALA A 141 14.73 1.90 10.21
N GLY A 142 13.96 2.72 10.92
CA GLY A 142 13.94 4.19 10.77
C GLY A 142 13.28 4.68 9.49
N THR A 143 13.43 3.96 8.37
CA THR A 143 12.75 4.20 7.10
C THR A 143 12.13 2.91 6.57
N VAL A 144 11.05 3.07 5.80
CA VAL A 144 10.41 2.00 5.04
C VAL A 144 10.36 2.37 3.56
N ALA A 145 10.53 1.37 2.72
CA ALA A 145 10.49 1.48 1.28
C ALA A 145 9.77 0.24 0.71
N ALA A 146 8.61 0.45 0.12
CA ALA A 146 7.90 -0.56 -0.65
C ALA A 146 8.26 -0.39 -2.12
N THR A 147 8.87 -1.39 -2.75
CA THR A 147 9.30 -1.35 -4.14
C THR A 147 8.46 -2.31 -4.98
N LEU A 148 7.88 -1.80 -6.08
CA LEU A 148 7.21 -2.59 -7.11
C LEU A 148 8.06 -2.57 -8.39
N TRP A 149 8.46 -3.74 -8.86
CA TRP A 149 9.26 -3.93 -10.07
C TRP A 149 8.37 -4.04 -11.31
N MET A 150 8.62 -3.18 -12.29
CA MET A 150 8.02 -3.25 -13.63
C MET A 150 8.85 -4.11 -14.57
N GLN A 151 10.17 -4.05 -14.38
CA GLN A 151 11.14 -4.90 -15.06
C GLN A 151 12.21 -5.26 -14.04
N ARG A 152 12.44 -6.54 -13.84
CA ARG A 152 13.48 -7.06 -12.95
C ARG A 152 14.42 -7.89 -13.80
N ALA A 153 15.73 -7.72 -13.64
CA ALA A 153 16.67 -8.61 -14.30
C ALA A 153 16.45 -10.01 -13.72
N ALA A 154 16.41 -11.03 -14.59
CA ALA A 154 16.40 -12.41 -14.12
C ALA A 154 17.67 -12.62 -13.28
N ARG A 155 17.49 -12.91 -11.99
CA ARG A 155 18.59 -13.27 -11.09
C ARG A 155 19.07 -14.67 -11.38
#